data_AF-A0ABD6ESU4-F1
#
_entry.id   AF-A0ABD6ESU4-F1
#
_cell.length_a   1.000
_cell.length_b   1.000
_cell.length_c   1.000
_cell.angle_alpha   90.00
_cell.angle_beta   90.00
_cell.angle_gamma   90.00
#
_symmetry.space_group_name_H-M   'P 1'
#
loop_
_entity.id
_entity.type
_entity.pdbx_description
1 polymer ?
#
loop_
_entity_poly.entity_id
_entity_poly.type
_entity_poly.pdbx_seq_one_letter_code
_entity_poly.pdbx_strand_id
1 'polypeptide(L)'
;MVRKISKGDSFLSLLSLLEHLQSKDLRFRTISVRAFTDCSIACYPLHKFRDWYIKNPRPWVRPIQIVMTRLLHVTLTTLHEYLGLSVELLRRRADEKRMLTDDRHRYIPAALNVMKSHSKIKSRRRHPSSSDESNEQQTVAAKMFADALGLGTSPESIELIQTRIDIVTIAENIIFIEENSEEEKLYLVVNGCAEIFQTHPLEDDQGEDDLKVLVHPRELIGGLQLLTSEPAFYSSRSYTQVTLAVMDKQSFSELLDRRPEIILPVALSVTHRLSSFVTTVDFAIDWVLLESGQAVYRIGDEADSIFTVLSGRLRSVDNKVVIEEFGRGDMLGMIEVLQGTPRKTTVLATRFSQLARIPEGLLNFVKMQFPQVSFYIYQVLTATCKLLFIYCP
;
A
#
# COMPACT_ATOMS: atom_id res chain seq x y z
N MET A 1 4.21 3.94 23.86
CA MET A 1 3.02 3.12 23.52
C MET A 1 2.44 3.68 22.24
N VAL A 2 2.28 2.88 21.18
CA VAL A 2 1.87 3.38 19.85
C VAL A 2 0.34 3.38 19.70
N ARG A 3 -0.34 2.37 20.24
CA ARG A 3 -1.79 2.21 20.21
C ARG A 3 -2.30 1.52 21.47
N LYS A 4 -3.48 1.93 21.96
CA LYS A 4 -4.23 1.24 23.02
C LYS A 4 -5.35 0.42 22.38
N ILE A 5 -5.49 -0.84 22.80
CA ILE A 5 -6.52 -1.76 22.30
C ILE A 5 -7.58 -1.89 23.39
N SER A 6 -8.83 -1.54 23.05
CA SER A 6 -9.94 -1.55 24.00
C SER A 6 -10.74 -2.85 23.91
N LYS A 7 -11.65 -3.05 24.86
CA LYS A 7 -12.53 -4.22 24.87
C LYS A 7 -13.36 -4.26 23.58
N GLY A 8 -13.28 -5.37 22.86
CA GLY A 8 -13.97 -5.59 21.59
C GLY A 8 -13.09 -5.40 20.36
N ASP A 9 -11.93 -4.76 20.52
CA ASP A 9 -10.98 -4.56 19.43
C ASP A 9 -10.06 -5.77 19.26
N SER A 10 -9.64 -6.04 18.02
CA SER A 10 -8.72 -7.13 17.69
C SER A 10 -7.30 -6.64 17.40
N PHE A 11 -6.30 -7.38 17.87
CA PHE A 11 -4.93 -7.27 17.41
C PHE A 11 -4.73 -8.08 16.12
N LEU A 12 -4.98 -7.49 14.94
CA LEU A 12 -4.72 -8.12 13.66
C LEU A 12 -4.29 -7.08 12.62
N SER A 13 -3.07 -7.22 12.09
CA SER A 13 -2.67 -6.49 10.88
C SER A 13 -3.26 -7.20 9.66
N LEU A 14 -4.06 -6.46 8.88
CA LEU A 14 -4.63 -6.99 7.64
C LEU A 14 -3.56 -7.24 6.57
N LEU A 15 -2.50 -6.44 6.55
CA LEU A 15 -1.34 -6.68 5.66
C LEU A 15 -0.60 -7.96 6.06
N SER A 16 -0.35 -8.18 7.35
CA SER A 16 0.24 -9.44 7.82
C SER A 16 -0.66 -10.65 7.55
N LEU A 17 -1.98 -10.48 7.54
CA LEU A 17 -2.91 -11.54 7.15
C LEU A 17 -2.66 -11.96 5.69
N LEU A 18 -2.44 -11.02 4.76
CA LEU A 18 -2.12 -11.33 3.37
C LEU A 18 -0.83 -12.17 3.26
N GLU A 19 0.22 -11.77 3.97
CA GLU A 19 1.49 -12.53 4.01
C GLU A 19 1.27 -13.96 4.54
N HIS A 20 0.39 -14.11 5.54
CA HIS A 20 0.02 -15.41 6.10
C HIS A 20 -0.77 -16.31 5.16
N LEU A 21 -1.55 -15.73 4.23
CA LEU A 21 -2.24 -16.54 3.22
C LEU A 21 -1.24 -17.24 2.28
N GLN A 22 -0.05 -16.67 2.09
CA GLN A 22 1.01 -17.26 1.25
C GLN A 22 1.91 -18.24 2.04
N SER A 23 2.41 -17.84 3.22
CA SER A 23 3.42 -18.58 3.98
C SER A 23 2.95 -19.02 5.37
N LYS A 24 3.63 -20.00 5.95
CA LYS A 24 3.32 -20.57 7.29
C LYS A 24 4.01 -19.80 8.41
N ASP A 25 5.08 -19.09 8.09
CA ASP A 25 5.96 -18.43 9.05
C ASP A 25 5.68 -16.91 9.04
N LEU A 26 4.87 -16.44 9.98
CA LEU A 26 4.85 -15.02 10.35
C LEU A 26 5.71 -14.81 11.60
N ARG A 27 6.62 -13.84 11.54
CA ARG A 27 7.14 -13.19 12.75
C ARG A 27 6.74 -11.73 12.69
N PHE A 28 5.94 -11.26 13.64
CA PHE A 28 5.76 -9.84 13.88
C PHE A 28 7.11 -9.28 14.35
N ARG A 29 7.98 -8.88 13.41
CA ARG A 29 9.35 -8.48 13.76
C ARG A 29 9.40 -7.11 14.46
N THR A 30 8.37 -6.28 14.30
CA THR A 30 8.41 -4.88 14.71
C THR A 30 7.41 -4.49 15.82
N ILE A 31 6.49 -5.38 16.20
CA ILE A 31 5.37 -5.03 17.11
C ILE A 31 5.30 -6.02 18.27
N SER A 32 5.16 -5.48 19.49
CA SER A 32 4.89 -6.26 20.69
C SER A 32 3.61 -5.75 21.37
N VAL A 33 2.88 -6.66 22.01
CA VAL A 33 1.66 -6.36 22.75
C VAL A 33 1.89 -6.69 24.21
N ARG A 34 1.46 -5.80 25.10
CA ARG A 34 1.51 -6.00 26.53
C ARG A 34 0.17 -5.67 27.15
N ALA A 35 -0.32 -6.56 28.01
CA ALA A 35 -1.47 -6.30 28.85
C ALA A 35 -1.13 -5.21 29.87
N PHE A 36 -1.90 -4.13 29.88
CA PHE A 36 -1.76 -3.04 30.85
C PHE A 36 -2.55 -3.30 32.13
N THR A 37 -3.65 -4.05 32.00
CA THR A 37 -4.51 -4.52 33.09
C THR A 37 -4.77 -6.01 32.89
N ASP A 38 -5.31 -6.67 33.91
CA ASP A 38 -5.84 -8.02 33.77
C ASP A 38 -6.86 -8.06 32.63
N CYS A 39 -6.67 -8.99 31.70
CA CYS A 39 -7.49 -9.09 30.50
C CYS A 39 -7.65 -10.54 30.06
N SER A 40 -8.80 -10.84 29.45
CA SER A 40 -9.05 -12.11 28.77
C SER A 40 -9.03 -11.88 27.26
N ILE A 41 -8.31 -12.74 26.53
CA ILE A 41 -8.09 -12.60 25.09
C ILE A 41 -8.72 -13.79 24.37
N ALA A 42 -9.54 -13.50 23.37
CA ALA A 42 -10.02 -14.52 22.44
C ALA A 42 -8.97 -14.73 21.34
N CYS A 43 -8.48 -15.97 21.19
CA CYS A 43 -7.45 -16.31 20.22
C CYS A 43 -8.03 -17.15 19.09
N TYR A 44 -7.78 -16.75 17.84
CA TYR A 44 -8.09 -17.55 16.65
C TYR A 44 -6.80 -17.91 15.90
N PRO A 45 -6.54 -19.20 15.61
CA PRO A 45 -5.31 -19.58 14.92
C PRO A 45 -5.26 -19.09 13.46
N LEU A 46 -4.25 -18.28 13.12
CA LEU A 46 -4.13 -17.68 11.78
C LEU A 46 -4.02 -18.71 10.65
N HIS A 47 -3.42 -19.89 10.88
CA HIS A 47 -3.28 -20.94 9.85
C HIS A 47 -4.63 -21.40 9.29
N LYS A 48 -5.73 -21.29 10.05
CA LYS A 48 -7.06 -21.63 9.55
C LYS A 48 -7.52 -20.72 8.41
N PHE A 49 -7.13 -19.44 8.42
CA PHE A 49 -7.42 -18.53 7.30
C PHE A 49 -6.70 -18.97 6.03
N ARG A 50 -5.43 -19.36 6.15
CA ARG A 50 -4.65 -19.89 5.04
C ARG A 50 -5.27 -21.17 4.48
N ASP A 51 -5.61 -22.11 5.35
CA ASP A 51 -6.22 -23.39 4.93
C ASP A 51 -7.55 -23.14 4.20
N TRP A 52 -8.34 -22.17 4.66
CA TRP A 52 -9.58 -21.76 4.00
C TRP A 52 -9.32 -21.12 2.63
N TYR A 53 -8.33 -20.23 2.52
CA TYR A 53 -7.93 -19.62 1.25
C TYR A 53 -7.48 -20.66 0.22
N ILE A 54 -6.59 -21.58 0.61
CA ILE A 54 -6.10 -22.64 -0.27
C ILE A 54 -7.25 -23.54 -0.76
N LYS A 55 -8.21 -23.84 0.13
CA LYS A 55 -9.36 -24.68 -0.21
C LYS A 55 -10.35 -23.96 -1.14
N ASN A 56 -10.57 -22.67 -0.93
CA ASN A 56 -11.52 -21.88 -1.71
C ASN A 56 -11.08 -20.40 -1.76
N PRO A 57 -10.33 -19.98 -2.79
CA PRO A 57 -9.83 -18.60 -2.88
C PRO A 57 -10.91 -17.59 -3.27
N ARG A 58 -12.02 -18.02 -3.89
CA ARG A 58 -13.05 -17.10 -4.43
C ARG A 58 -13.67 -16.15 -3.41
N PRO A 59 -14.06 -16.59 -2.19
CA PRO A 59 -14.58 -15.69 -1.16
C PRO A 59 -13.55 -14.68 -0.62
N TRP A 60 -12.26 -14.89 -0.89
CA TRP A 60 -11.18 -14.02 -0.41
C TRP A 60 -10.88 -12.84 -1.33
N VAL A 61 -11.39 -12.86 -2.58
CA VAL A 61 -11.19 -11.76 -3.53
C VAL A 61 -11.61 -10.42 -2.93
N ARG A 62 -12.85 -10.32 -2.43
CA ARG A 62 -13.37 -9.09 -1.82
C ARG A 62 -12.63 -8.69 -0.54
N PRO A 63 -12.40 -9.60 0.45
CA PRO A 63 -11.56 -9.29 1.60
C PRO A 63 -10.19 -8.72 1.22
N ILE A 64 -9.49 -9.33 0.27
CA ILE A 64 -8.17 -8.86 -0.17
C ILE A 64 -8.26 -7.46 -0.80
N GLN A 65 -9.28 -7.20 -1.64
CA GLN A 65 -9.54 -5.86 -2.18
C GLN A 65 -9.85 -4.83 -1.08
N ILE A 66 -10.61 -5.21 -0.05
CA ILE A 66 -10.90 -4.34 1.10
C ILE A 66 -9.61 -4.02 1.86
N VAL A 67 -8.72 -5.00 2.05
CA VAL A 67 -7.40 -4.77 2.67
C VAL A 67 -6.60 -3.77 1.82
N MET A 68 -6.55 -3.95 0.50
CA MET A 68 -5.83 -3.04 -0.40
C MET A 68 -6.45 -1.64 -0.43
N THR A 69 -7.78 -1.53 -0.39
CA THR A 69 -8.49 -0.25 -0.36
C THR A 69 -8.23 0.49 0.95
N ARG A 70 -8.25 -0.23 2.08
CA ARG A 70 -7.87 0.34 3.37
C ARG A 70 -6.42 0.78 3.38
N LEU A 71 -5.51 -0.04 2.86
CA LEU A 71 -4.09 0.30 2.74
C LEU A 71 -3.91 1.61 1.98
N LEU A 72 -4.56 1.76 0.82
CA LEU A 72 -4.51 2.98 0.03
C LEU A 72 -5.11 4.17 0.80
N HIS A 73 -6.42 4.14 1.05
CA HIS A 73 -7.15 5.32 1.55
C HIS A 73 -6.82 5.70 2.99
N VAL A 74 -6.51 4.72 3.83
CA VAL A 74 -6.29 4.97 5.26
C VAL A 74 -4.82 5.13 5.53
N THR A 75 -3.96 4.21 5.09
CA THR A 75 -2.56 4.21 5.50
C THR A 75 -1.70 5.07 4.56
N LEU A 76 -1.68 4.77 3.27
CA LEU A 76 -0.81 5.47 2.31
C LEU A 76 -1.22 6.93 2.13
N THR A 77 -2.52 7.19 1.90
CA THR A 77 -3.02 8.56 1.77
C THR A 77 -2.78 9.37 3.05
N THR A 78 -2.98 8.78 4.24
CA THR A 78 -2.71 9.52 5.50
C THR A 78 -1.24 9.90 5.63
N LEU A 79 -0.33 8.95 5.36
CA LEU A 79 1.09 9.20 5.48
C LEU A 79 1.61 10.21 4.44
N HIS A 80 1.10 10.14 3.22
CA HIS A 80 1.50 11.03 2.13
C HIS A 80 0.89 12.43 2.26
N GLU A 81 -0.44 12.53 2.14
CA GLU A 81 -1.13 13.82 2.05
C GLU A 81 -1.10 14.61 3.36
N TYR A 82 -1.09 13.92 4.51
CA TYR A 82 -1.31 14.58 5.81
C TYR A 82 -0.10 14.57 6.72
N LEU A 83 0.86 13.67 6.47
CA LEU A 83 2.13 13.63 7.19
C LEU A 83 3.34 13.97 6.32
N GLY A 84 3.18 14.15 5.00
CA GLY A 84 4.25 14.58 4.09
C GLY A 84 5.32 13.51 3.85
N LEU A 85 4.96 12.23 3.95
CA LEU A 85 5.88 11.13 3.70
C LEU A 85 5.64 10.53 2.32
N SER A 86 6.68 10.41 1.50
CA SER A 86 6.55 9.92 0.13
C SER A 86 7.50 8.75 -0.09
N VAL A 87 8.78 9.03 -0.35
CA VAL A 87 9.81 8.02 -0.59
C VAL A 87 10.05 7.08 0.60
N GLU A 88 9.69 7.50 1.82
CA GLU A 88 9.75 6.71 3.05
C GLU A 88 8.74 5.54 3.06
N LEU A 89 7.68 5.63 2.25
CA LEU A 89 6.64 4.60 2.18
C LEU A 89 7.10 3.35 1.44
N LEU A 90 8.11 3.49 0.57
CA LEU A 90 8.61 2.40 -0.26
C LEU A 90 9.89 1.78 0.33
N ARG A 91 10.04 0.47 0.14
CA ARG A 91 11.17 -0.31 0.65
C ARG A 91 12.44 0.02 -0.12
N ARG A 92 13.52 0.35 0.60
CA ARG A 92 14.84 0.56 0.00
C ARG A 92 15.59 -0.75 -0.09
N ARG A 93 16.32 -0.97 -1.18
CA ARG A 93 17.13 -2.18 -1.36
C ARG A 93 18.28 -2.32 -0.34
N ALA A 94 18.75 -1.21 0.24
CA ALA A 94 19.71 -1.25 1.35
C ALA A 94 19.16 -2.00 2.59
N ASP A 95 17.85 -1.99 2.78
CA ASP A 95 17.17 -2.69 3.88
C ASP A 95 17.10 -4.21 3.64
N GLU A 96 17.15 -4.67 2.37
CA GLU A 96 17.27 -6.10 2.04
C GLU A 96 18.58 -6.70 2.57
N LYS A 97 19.71 -6.00 2.41
CA LYS A 97 21.03 -6.49 2.85
C LYS A 97 21.12 -6.64 4.37
N ARG A 98 20.47 -5.76 5.14
CA ARG A 98 20.43 -5.85 6.61
C ARG A 98 19.55 -6.99 7.13
N MET A 99 18.47 -7.34 6.42
CA MET A 99 17.65 -8.51 6.79
C MET A 99 18.30 -9.84 6.36
N LEU A 100 19.02 -9.86 5.23
CA LEU A 100 19.76 -11.05 4.75
C LEU A 100 20.92 -11.45 5.67
N THR A 101 21.47 -10.53 6.46
CA THR A 101 22.50 -10.86 7.47
C THR A 101 21.94 -11.57 8.71
N ASP A 102 20.64 -11.43 8.98
CA ASP A 102 19.94 -12.04 10.11
C ASP A 102 19.20 -13.35 9.72
N ASP A 103 18.77 -13.47 8.46
CA ASP A 103 18.03 -14.62 7.92
C ASP A 103 18.90 -15.65 7.14
N ARG A 104 20.14 -15.92 7.58
CA ARG A 104 20.99 -16.93 6.91
C ARG A 104 20.36 -18.33 6.82
N HIS A 105 19.24 -18.58 7.50
CA HIS A 105 18.40 -19.76 7.35
C HIS A 105 16.92 -19.39 7.18
N ARG A 106 16.50 -18.94 6.00
CA ARG A 106 15.22 -19.31 5.33
C ARG A 106 14.89 -18.39 4.14
N TYR A 107 14.51 -19.03 3.04
CA TYR A 107 13.89 -18.49 1.83
C TYR A 107 14.80 -17.82 0.78
N ILE A 108 15.01 -18.59 -0.30
CA ILE A 108 15.51 -18.15 -1.60
C ILE A 108 14.26 -18.15 -2.53
N PRO A 109 13.77 -17.01 -3.04
CA PRO A 109 13.07 -17.03 -4.31
C PRO A 109 14.11 -17.35 -5.39
N ALA A 110 13.80 -18.28 -6.28
CA ALA A 110 14.71 -18.78 -7.32
C ALA A 110 15.13 -17.69 -8.33
N ALA A 111 16.02 -16.79 -7.92
CA ALA A 111 16.61 -15.72 -8.73
C ALA A 111 18.12 -15.52 -8.47
N LEU A 112 18.76 -16.39 -7.69
CA LEU A 112 20.21 -16.35 -7.44
C LEU A 112 20.81 -17.76 -7.53
N ASN A 113 20.78 -18.34 -8.73
CA ASN A 113 21.73 -19.39 -9.13
C ASN A 113 22.29 -19.03 -10.50
N VAL A 114 23.24 -18.10 -10.52
CA VAL A 114 24.20 -17.99 -11.62
C VAL A 114 25.20 -19.13 -11.44
N MET A 115 24.83 -20.34 -11.86
CA MET A 115 25.81 -21.39 -12.10
C MET A 115 26.45 -21.15 -13.46
N LYS A 116 27.74 -20.80 -13.41
CA LYS A 116 28.68 -21.02 -14.51
C LYS A 116 28.60 -22.49 -14.92
N SER A 117 28.03 -22.77 -16.10
CA SER A 117 28.35 -23.99 -16.84
C SER A 117 28.80 -23.60 -18.24
N HIS A 118 30.10 -23.68 -18.46
CA HIS A 118 30.66 -23.73 -19.80
C HIS A 118 30.42 -25.14 -20.36
N SER A 119 29.31 -25.34 -21.06
CA SER A 119 29.18 -26.45 -22.01
C SER A 119 29.01 -25.88 -23.41
N LYS A 120 30.07 -26.01 -24.23
CA LYS A 120 30.07 -25.66 -25.65
C LYS A 120 29.02 -26.51 -26.39
N ILE A 121 27.84 -25.95 -26.65
CA ILE A 121 26.88 -26.48 -27.62
C ILE A 121 27.03 -25.65 -28.90
N LYS A 122 27.63 -26.24 -29.93
CA LYS A 122 27.60 -25.71 -31.30
C LYS A 122 26.16 -25.86 -31.81
N SER A 123 25.39 -24.77 -31.79
CA SER A 123 24.08 -24.69 -32.43
C SER A 123 24.20 -23.90 -33.74
N ARG A 124 23.77 -24.53 -34.84
CA ARG A 124 23.58 -23.95 -36.17
C ARG A 124 22.66 -22.73 -36.05
N ARG A 125 23.16 -21.54 -36.41
CA ARG A 125 22.34 -20.33 -36.58
C ARG A 125 21.39 -20.54 -37.75
N ARG A 126 20.13 -20.89 -37.47
CA ARG A 126 19.00 -20.51 -38.31
C ARG A 126 18.64 -19.08 -37.89
N HIS A 127 18.64 -18.15 -38.83
CA HIS A 127 18.03 -16.84 -38.60
C HIS A 127 16.51 -17.06 -38.50
N PRO A 128 15.87 -16.79 -37.35
CA PRO A 128 14.42 -16.85 -37.24
C PRO A 128 13.79 -15.73 -38.07
N SER A 129 12.55 -15.94 -38.52
CA SER A 129 11.77 -14.88 -39.15
C SER A 129 11.25 -13.90 -38.08
N SER A 130 10.91 -12.65 -38.44
CA SER A 130 10.41 -11.65 -37.47
C SER A 130 9.12 -12.07 -36.75
N SER A 131 8.32 -12.95 -37.37
CA SER A 131 7.14 -13.56 -36.73
C SER A 131 7.50 -14.61 -35.68
N ASP A 132 8.59 -15.36 -35.87
CA ASP A 132 9.03 -16.37 -34.92
C ASP A 132 9.60 -15.73 -33.65
N GLU A 133 10.40 -14.67 -33.80
CA GLU A 133 10.95 -13.91 -32.65
C GLU A 133 9.85 -13.27 -31.81
N SER A 134 8.82 -12.71 -32.46
CA SER A 134 7.68 -12.09 -31.78
C SER A 134 6.87 -13.11 -30.97
N ASN A 135 6.65 -14.30 -31.53
CA ASN A 135 5.90 -15.38 -30.87
C ASN A 135 6.69 -16.00 -29.71
N GLU A 136 8.02 -16.14 -29.86
CA GLU A 136 8.92 -16.55 -28.78
C GLU A 136 8.89 -15.53 -27.63
N GLN A 137 8.97 -14.24 -27.92
CA GLN A 137 8.92 -13.17 -26.92
C GLN A 137 7.58 -13.17 -26.16
N GLN A 138 6.47 -13.37 -26.87
CA GLN A 138 5.14 -13.49 -26.27
C GLN A 138 5.01 -14.69 -25.34
N THR A 139 5.56 -15.83 -25.73
CA THR A 139 5.56 -17.04 -24.90
C THR A 139 6.40 -16.85 -23.64
N VAL A 140 7.57 -16.21 -23.74
CA VAL A 140 8.44 -15.91 -22.59
C VAL A 140 7.76 -14.94 -21.63
N ALA A 141 7.17 -13.86 -22.15
CA ALA A 141 6.43 -12.89 -21.35
C ALA A 141 5.24 -13.53 -20.63
N ALA A 142 4.43 -14.31 -21.34
CA ALA A 142 3.28 -15.02 -20.77
C ALA A 142 3.69 -15.99 -19.66
N LYS A 143 4.80 -16.72 -19.85
CA LYS A 143 5.36 -17.60 -18.81
C LYS A 143 5.81 -16.82 -17.58
N MET A 144 6.50 -15.70 -17.74
CA MET A 144 6.94 -14.87 -16.61
C MET A 144 5.74 -14.28 -15.86
N PHE A 145 4.70 -13.87 -16.58
CA PHE A 145 3.49 -13.28 -16.00
C PHE A 145 2.65 -14.33 -15.27
N ALA A 146 2.47 -15.52 -15.85
CA ALA A 146 1.79 -16.64 -15.19
C ALA A 146 2.48 -17.04 -13.88
N ASP A 147 3.81 -17.06 -13.87
CA ASP A 147 4.61 -17.36 -12.68
C ASP A 147 4.48 -16.26 -11.61
N ALA A 148 4.50 -14.98 -12.02
CA ALA A 148 4.27 -13.84 -11.13
C ALA A 148 2.86 -13.82 -10.51
N LEU A 149 1.86 -14.33 -11.23
CA LEU A 149 0.49 -14.52 -10.74
C LEU A 149 0.28 -15.83 -9.94
N GLY A 150 1.33 -16.62 -9.74
CA GLY A 150 1.25 -17.88 -8.99
C GLY A 150 0.49 -19.00 -9.69
N LEU A 151 0.26 -18.90 -11.00
CA LEU A 151 -0.38 -19.94 -11.83
C LEU A 151 0.60 -21.06 -12.25
N GLY A 152 1.88 -20.86 -11.99
CA GLY A 152 2.97 -21.73 -12.42
C GLY A 152 3.25 -21.65 -13.92
N THR A 153 4.04 -22.60 -14.42
CA THR A 153 4.51 -22.60 -15.82
C THR A 153 3.93 -23.77 -16.64
N SER A 154 2.69 -24.17 -16.36
CA SER A 154 2.01 -25.18 -17.18
C SER A 154 1.65 -24.58 -18.55
N PRO A 155 1.57 -25.41 -19.61
CA PRO A 155 1.18 -24.92 -20.94
C PRO A 155 -0.20 -24.22 -20.95
N GLU A 156 -1.17 -24.76 -20.19
CA GLU A 156 -2.51 -24.19 -20.04
C GLU A 156 -2.47 -22.78 -19.42
N SER A 157 -1.67 -22.59 -18.35
CA SER A 157 -1.52 -21.28 -17.71
C SER A 157 -0.85 -20.28 -18.64
N ILE A 158 0.13 -20.71 -19.44
CA ILE A 158 0.82 -19.84 -20.40
C ILE A 158 -0.16 -19.38 -21.49
N GLU A 159 -0.92 -20.30 -22.09
CA GLU A 159 -1.90 -19.98 -23.15
C GLU A 159 -3.00 -19.04 -22.64
N LEU A 160 -3.48 -19.27 -21.42
CA LEU A 160 -4.49 -18.44 -20.76
C LEU A 160 -4.02 -16.98 -20.60
N ILE A 161 -2.74 -16.79 -20.29
CA ILE A 161 -2.14 -15.46 -20.13
C ILE A 161 -1.75 -14.85 -21.47
N GLN A 162 -1.21 -15.64 -22.40
CA GLN A 162 -0.72 -15.18 -23.70
C GLN A 162 -1.79 -14.43 -24.50
N THR A 163 -3.05 -14.85 -24.37
CA THR A 163 -4.23 -14.23 -25.01
C THR A 163 -4.73 -12.94 -24.32
N ARG A 164 -4.13 -12.55 -23.19
CA ARG A 164 -4.57 -11.46 -22.30
C ARG A 164 -3.49 -10.41 -22.04
N ILE A 165 -2.34 -10.53 -22.70
CA ILE A 165 -1.23 -9.60 -22.52
C ILE A 165 -0.79 -9.00 -23.84
N ASP A 166 -0.45 -7.71 -23.77
CA ASP A 166 0.27 -7.00 -24.81
C ASP A 166 1.73 -6.82 -24.40
N ILE A 167 2.65 -6.87 -25.36
CA ILE A 167 4.05 -6.57 -25.11
C ILE A 167 4.37 -5.18 -25.64
N VAL A 168 4.88 -4.34 -24.75
CA VAL A 168 5.28 -2.96 -25.08
C VAL A 168 6.74 -2.77 -24.73
N THR A 169 7.52 -2.20 -25.65
CA THR A 169 8.89 -1.80 -25.38
C THR A 169 8.97 -0.28 -25.31
N ILE A 170 9.49 0.22 -24.20
CA ILE A 170 9.53 1.64 -23.87
C ILE A 170 11.00 2.06 -23.76
N ALA A 171 11.35 3.17 -24.41
CA ALA A 171 12.69 3.77 -24.32
C ALA A 171 12.96 4.28 -22.90
N GLU A 172 14.21 4.53 -22.55
CA GLU A 172 14.61 5.04 -21.23
C GLU A 172 13.99 6.42 -20.91
N ASN A 173 13.70 6.67 -19.64
CA ASN A 173 13.16 7.93 -19.09
C ASN A 173 11.78 8.35 -19.63
N ILE A 174 10.92 7.38 -19.97
CA ILE A 174 9.54 7.61 -20.39
C ILE A 174 8.60 7.21 -19.25
N ILE A 175 7.73 8.14 -18.85
CA ILE A 175 6.64 7.88 -17.91
C ILE A 175 5.57 7.05 -18.62
N PHE A 176 5.16 5.95 -18.01
CA PHE A 176 4.12 5.06 -18.54
C PHE A 176 2.99 4.78 -17.55
N ILE A 177 3.14 5.22 -16.29
CA ILE A 177 2.05 5.39 -15.33
C ILE A 177 2.25 6.78 -14.75
N GLU A 178 1.23 7.63 -14.89
CA GLU A 178 1.22 8.95 -14.28
C GLU A 178 0.39 8.89 -13.00
N GLU A 179 0.88 9.54 -11.94
CA GLU A 179 0.13 9.71 -10.69
C GLU A 179 -1.23 10.36 -10.96
N ASN A 180 -2.26 9.92 -10.23
CA ASN A 180 -3.67 10.27 -10.44
C ASN A 180 -4.29 9.85 -11.78
N SER A 181 -3.57 9.11 -12.63
CA SER A 181 -4.19 8.51 -13.82
C SER A 181 -5.24 7.46 -13.43
N GLU A 182 -6.29 7.36 -14.26
CA GLU A 182 -7.36 6.36 -14.10
C GLU A 182 -7.09 5.08 -14.92
N GLU A 183 -5.89 4.91 -15.47
CA GLU A 183 -5.54 3.75 -16.29
C GLU A 183 -5.32 2.47 -15.48
N GLU A 184 -6.32 1.59 -15.45
CA GLU A 184 -6.27 0.36 -14.67
C GLU A 184 -5.59 -0.79 -15.45
N LYS A 185 -4.26 -0.84 -15.37
CA LYS A 185 -3.43 -1.86 -16.03
C LYS A 185 -2.46 -2.52 -15.06
N LEU A 186 -2.20 -3.81 -15.27
CA LEU A 186 -1.17 -4.58 -14.59
C LEU A 186 0.02 -4.76 -15.53
N TYR A 187 1.20 -4.32 -15.08
CA TYR A 187 2.43 -4.42 -15.84
C TYR A 187 3.34 -5.46 -15.21
N LEU A 188 4.03 -6.24 -16.02
CA LEU A 188 5.15 -7.08 -15.60
C LEU A 188 6.40 -6.65 -16.35
N VAL A 189 7.48 -6.41 -15.62
CA VAL A 189 8.79 -6.17 -16.25
C VAL A 189 9.33 -7.48 -16.81
N VAL A 190 9.46 -7.58 -18.14
CA VAL A 190 10.05 -8.73 -18.84
C VAL A 190 11.56 -8.58 -18.95
N ASN A 191 12.02 -7.38 -19.34
CA ASN A 191 13.43 -7.04 -19.47
C ASN A 191 13.65 -5.55 -19.18
N GLY A 192 14.87 -5.17 -18.77
CA GLY A 192 15.20 -3.81 -18.34
C GLY A 192 14.80 -3.53 -16.89
N CYS A 193 14.78 -2.25 -16.51
CA CYS A 193 14.30 -1.81 -15.19
C CYS A 193 13.36 -0.61 -15.35
N ALA A 194 12.37 -0.53 -14.47
CA ALA A 194 11.54 0.65 -14.28
C ALA A 194 11.82 1.28 -12.90
N GLU A 195 11.29 2.46 -12.67
CA GLU A 195 11.40 3.21 -11.43
C GLU A 195 10.01 3.69 -11.01
N ILE A 196 9.68 3.53 -9.72
CA ILE A 196 8.49 4.09 -9.09
C ILE A 196 8.93 5.32 -8.29
N PHE A 197 8.16 6.40 -8.43
CA PHE A 197 8.40 7.66 -7.73
C PHE A 197 7.07 8.37 -7.42
N GLN A 198 7.12 9.33 -6.51
CA GLN A 198 5.98 10.14 -6.09
C GLN A 198 6.47 11.55 -5.80
N THR A 199 5.71 12.57 -6.22
CA THR A 199 6.05 13.96 -5.94
C THR A 199 5.62 14.32 -4.52
N HIS A 200 6.47 15.00 -3.77
CA HIS A 200 6.11 15.45 -2.42
C HIS A 200 4.98 16.51 -2.47
N PRO A 201 3.94 16.46 -1.61
CA PRO A 201 2.74 17.31 -1.76
C PRO A 201 2.98 18.83 -1.70
N LEU A 202 4.12 19.27 -1.17
CA LEU A 202 4.49 20.68 -0.99
C LEU A 202 5.69 21.13 -1.84
N GLU A 203 6.26 20.26 -2.68
CA GLU A 203 7.43 20.62 -3.50
C GLU A 203 7.04 20.72 -4.98
N ASP A 204 7.30 21.89 -5.57
CA ASP A 204 7.23 22.11 -7.02
C ASP A 204 8.48 21.50 -7.68
N ASP A 205 8.46 20.19 -7.94
CA ASP A 205 9.22 19.47 -8.98
C ASP A 205 10.75 19.73 -9.10
N GLN A 206 11.44 20.20 -8.05
CA GLN A 206 12.85 20.65 -8.13
C GLN A 206 13.84 19.94 -7.19
N GLY A 207 13.54 18.72 -6.75
CA GLY A 207 14.47 17.88 -5.97
C GLY A 207 15.15 16.81 -6.81
N GLU A 208 16.35 17.07 -7.34
CA GLU A 208 17.13 16.13 -8.18
C GLU A 208 17.79 14.96 -7.39
N ASP A 209 17.37 14.69 -6.15
CA ASP A 209 17.97 13.66 -5.28
C ASP A 209 16.91 12.72 -4.65
N ASP A 210 15.80 12.50 -5.36
CA ASP A 210 14.74 11.62 -4.91
C ASP A 210 15.16 10.15 -4.92
N LEU A 211 15.02 9.53 -3.75
CA LEU A 211 15.25 8.12 -3.52
C LEU A 211 14.39 7.25 -4.46
N LYS A 212 15.07 6.59 -5.40
CA LYS A 212 14.46 5.80 -6.48
C LYS A 212 14.16 4.37 -6.03
N VAL A 213 12.94 3.90 -6.26
CA VAL A 213 12.59 2.48 -6.10
C VAL A 213 12.56 1.80 -7.45
N LEU A 214 13.60 1.01 -7.71
CA LEU A 214 13.73 0.26 -8.96
C LEU A 214 12.83 -0.98 -8.95
N VAL A 215 12.18 -1.21 -10.07
CA VAL A 215 11.40 -2.41 -10.38
C VAL A 215 12.16 -3.24 -11.40
N HIS A 216 12.37 -4.51 -11.06
CA HIS A 216 13.21 -5.43 -11.80
C HIS A 216 12.40 -6.48 -12.58
N PRO A 217 13.04 -7.21 -13.51
CA PRO A 217 12.36 -8.27 -14.24
C PRO A 217 11.66 -9.27 -13.31
N ARG A 218 10.44 -9.67 -13.70
CA ARG A 218 9.50 -10.55 -12.97
C ARG A 218 8.70 -9.87 -11.87
N GLU A 219 8.85 -8.57 -11.68
CA GLU A 219 8.04 -7.80 -10.72
C GLU A 219 6.84 -7.14 -11.41
N LEU A 220 5.73 -7.05 -10.68
CA LEU A 220 4.48 -6.47 -11.14
C LEU A 220 4.40 -4.97 -10.80
N ILE A 221 3.72 -4.14 -11.59
CA ILE A 221 3.41 -2.73 -11.30
C ILE A 221 1.93 -2.48 -11.63
N GLY A 222 1.27 -1.53 -10.97
CA GLY A 222 -0.15 -1.21 -11.19
C GLY A 222 -1.12 -2.07 -10.38
N GLY A 223 -0.63 -3.05 -9.61
CA GLY A 223 -1.47 -3.92 -8.78
C GLY A 223 -2.29 -3.17 -7.72
N LEU A 224 -1.81 -2.04 -7.18
CA LEU A 224 -2.56 -1.27 -6.20
C LEU A 224 -3.82 -0.67 -6.84
N GLN A 225 -3.62 0.12 -7.91
CA GLN A 225 -4.65 0.75 -8.71
C GLN A 225 -5.69 -0.25 -9.22
N LEU A 226 -5.23 -1.37 -9.80
CA LEU A 226 -6.09 -2.41 -10.33
C LEU A 226 -6.99 -3.05 -9.26
N LEU A 227 -6.46 -3.28 -8.05
CA LEU A 227 -7.18 -3.95 -6.97
C LEU A 227 -8.16 -3.02 -6.23
N THR A 228 -7.86 -1.73 -6.18
CA THR A 228 -8.71 -0.73 -5.50
C THR A 228 -9.68 -0.04 -6.45
N SER A 229 -9.41 -0.05 -7.76
CA SER A 229 -10.12 0.77 -8.75
C SER A 229 -10.12 2.26 -8.42
N GLU A 230 -8.99 2.72 -7.90
CA GLU A 230 -8.71 4.12 -7.56
C GLU A 230 -7.59 4.63 -8.45
N PRO A 231 -7.40 5.96 -8.59
CA PRO A 231 -6.31 6.51 -9.38
C PRO A 231 -4.92 6.03 -8.94
N ALA A 232 -3.97 6.06 -9.87
CA ALA A 232 -2.60 5.64 -9.61
C ALA A 232 -1.99 6.49 -8.47
N PHE A 233 -1.60 5.83 -7.37
CA PHE A 233 -0.99 6.51 -6.23
C PHE A 233 0.49 6.86 -6.47
N TYR A 234 1.16 6.21 -7.44
CA TYR A 234 2.56 6.46 -7.76
C TYR A 234 2.73 6.62 -9.26
N SER A 235 3.69 7.45 -9.65
CA SER A 235 4.18 7.48 -11.03
C SER A 235 5.18 6.35 -11.28
N SER A 236 5.28 5.91 -12.54
CA SER A 236 6.29 4.94 -12.97
C SER A 236 6.90 5.35 -14.30
N ARG A 237 8.23 5.30 -14.37
CA ARG A 237 9.01 5.57 -15.58
C ARG A 237 10.00 4.45 -15.89
N SER A 238 10.38 4.33 -17.14
CA SER A 238 11.46 3.43 -17.56
C SER A 238 12.81 3.98 -17.06
N TYR A 239 13.60 3.14 -16.37
CA TYR A 239 14.95 3.51 -15.91
C TYR A 239 16.03 3.08 -16.90
N THR A 240 15.78 1.99 -17.62
CA THR A 240 16.48 1.63 -18.85
C THR A 240 15.43 1.47 -19.95
N GLN A 241 15.83 1.17 -21.18
CA GLN A 241 14.88 0.56 -22.12
C GLN A 241 14.25 -0.67 -21.45
N VAL A 242 12.92 -0.69 -21.39
CA VAL A 242 12.15 -1.69 -20.65
C VAL A 242 11.15 -2.36 -21.59
N THR A 243 11.04 -3.68 -21.48
CA THR A 243 9.98 -4.45 -22.12
C THR A 243 8.99 -4.85 -21.06
N LEU A 244 7.73 -4.45 -21.23
CA LEU A 244 6.63 -4.73 -20.33
C LEU A 244 5.66 -5.69 -20.99
N ALA A 245 5.12 -6.62 -20.20
CA ALA A 245 3.89 -7.32 -20.53
C ALA A 245 2.75 -6.62 -19.78
N VAL A 246 1.69 -6.26 -20.49
CA VAL A 246 0.61 -5.40 -20.01
C VAL A 246 -0.70 -6.16 -20.08
N MET A 247 -1.45 -6.19 -18.98
CA MET A 247 -2.80 -6.75 -18.89
C MET A 247 -3.76 -5.66 -18.44
N ASP A 248 -4.84 -5.44 -19.20
CA ASP A 248 -5.87 -4.49 -18.81
C ASP A 248 -6.82 -5.04 -17.74
N LYS A 249 -7.65 -4.16 -17.16
CA LYS A 249 -8.63 -4.54 -16.14
C LYS A 249 -9.65 -5.57 -16.62
N GLN A 250 -10.10 -5.50 -17.87
CA GLN A 250 -11.08 -6.45 -18.40
C GLN A 250 -10.47 -7.86 -18.44
N SER A 251 -9.29 -8.00 -19.03
CA SER A 251 -8.55 -9.26 -19.13
C SER A 251 -8.21 -9.80 -17.75
N PHE A 252 -7.80 -8.94 -16.81
CA PHE A 252 -7.56 -9.32 -15.43
C PHE A 252 -8.83 -9.81 -14.73
N SER A 253 -9.96 -9.13 -14.91
CA SER A 253 -11.25 -9.49 -14.29
C SER A 253 -11.75 -10.84 -14.79
N GLU A 254 -11.68 -11.08 -16.10
CA GLU A 254 -12.00 -12.38 -16.70
C GLU A 254 -11.08 -13.50 -16.20
N LEU A 255 -9.79 -13.20 -16.03
CA LEU A 255 -8.82 -14.15 -15.50
C LEU A 255 -9.10 -14.45 -14.02
N LEU A 256 -9.42 -13.43 -13.23
CA LEU A 256 -9.74 -13.52 -11.80
C LEU A 256 -11.00 -14.35 -11.56
N ASP A 257 -12.02 -14.20 -12.41
CA ASP A 257 -13.24 -15.02 -12.35
C ASP A 257 -12.96 -16.51 -12.58
N ARG A 258 -11.99 -16.82 -13.44
CA ARG A 258 -11.55 -18.20 -13.73
C ARG A 258 -10.57 -18.74 -12.69
N ARG A 259 -9.64 -17.91 -12.22
CA ARG A 259 -8.53 -18.24 -11.31
C ARG A 259 -8.47 -17.24 -10.16
N PRO A 260 -9.34 -17.37 -9.14
CA PRO A 260 -9.42 -16.39 -8.06
C PRO A 260 -8.14 -16.27 -7.22
N GLU A 261 -7.26 -17.27 -7.25
CA GLU A 261 -6.00 -17.29 -6.50
C GLU A 261 -4.96 -16.26 -6.97
N ILE A 262 -5.12 -15.68 -8.17
CA ILE A 262 -4.20 -14.66 -8.70
C ILE A 262 -4.25 -13.35 -7.91
N ILE A 263 -5.33 -13.12 -7.16
CA ILE A 263 -5.55 -11.87 -6.39
C ILE A 263 -4.46 -11.66 -5.34
N LEU A 264 -4.01 -12.75 -4.70
CA LEU A 264 -3.08 -12.67 -3.58
C LEU A 264 -1.67 -12.30 -4.05
N PRO A 265 -1.09 -12.93 -5.10
CA PRO A 265 0.19 -12.49 -5.66
C PRO A 265 0.21 -11.02 -6.10
N VAL A 266 -0.88 -10.51 -6.69
CA VAL A 266 -0.98 -9.09 -7.06
C VAL A 266 -0.96 -8.21 -5.82
N ALA A 267 -1.74 -8.53 -4.79
CA ALA A 267 -1.75 -7.80 -3.52
C ALA A 267 -0.38 -7.82 -2.83
N LEU A 268 0.27 -8.99 -2.79
CA LEU A 268 1.60 -9.15 -2.20
C LEU A 268 2.69 -8.42 -2.97
N SER A 269 2.56 -8.28 -4.29
CA SER A 269 3.49 -7.45 -5.06
C SER A 269 3.51 -6.00 -4.55
N VAL A 270 2.34 -5.48 -4.12
CA VAL A 270 2.25 -4.15 -3.53
C VAL A 270 2.84 -4.13 -2.13
N THR A 271 2.42 -5.05 -1.25
CA THR A 271 2.89 -5.03 0.16
C THR A 271 4.40 -5.26 0.28
N HIS A 272 5.00 -6.09 -0.57
CA HIS A 272 6.43 -6.36 -0.54
C HIS A 272 7.28 -5.15 -0.98
N ARG A 273 6.68 -4.20 -1.71
CA ARG A 273 7.31 -2.92 -2.08
C ARG A 273 7.23 -1.87 -0.99
N LEU A 274 6.40 -2.05 0.03
CA LEU A 274 6.25 -1.09 1.11
C LEU A 274 7.36 -1.24 2.16
N SER A 275 7.75 -0.13 2.76
CA SER A 275 8.70 -0.14 3.87
C SER A 275 8.07 -0.79 5.12
N SER A 276 8.91 -1.34 5.99
CA SER A 276 8.45 -1.90 7.28
C SER A 276 7.81 -0.85 8.19
N PHE A 277 8.12 0.44 7.95
CA PHE A 277 7.46 1.56 8.59
C PHE A 277 5.96 1.59 8.25
N VAL A 278 5.58 1.46 6.97
CA VAL A 278 4.17 1.43 6.56
C VAL A 278 3.42 0.28 7.25
N THR A 279 4.01 -0.91 7.31
CA THR A 279 3.40 -2.06 8.02
C THR A 279 3.20 -1.78 9.51
N THR A 280 4.11 -1.03 10.13
CA THR A 280 4.02 -0.64 11.55
C THR A 280 2.94 0.42 11.78
N VAL A 281 2.84 1.40 10.88
CA VAL A 281 1.80 2.44 10.92
C VAL A 281 0.42 1.85 10.64
N ASP A 282 0.31 0.97 9.63
CA ASP A 282 -0.93 0.30 9.25
C ASP A 282 -1.58 -0.44 10.43
N PHE A 283 -0.76 -1.00 11.31
CA PHE A 283 -1.22 -1.65 12.53
C PHE A 283 -1.83 -0.67 13.54
N ALA A 284 -1.30 0.55 13.62
CA ALA A 284 -1.67 1.53 14.62
C ALA A 284 -2.76 2.52 14.17
N ILE A 285 -2.92 2.71 12.85
CA ILE A 285 -3.92 3.59 12.28
C ILE A 285 -5.29 2.90 12.18
N ASP A 286 -6.33 3.60 12.62
CA ASP A 286 -7.69 3.08 12.66
C ASP A 286 -8.55 3.67 11.54
N TRP A 287 -9.32 2.81 10.88
CA TRP A 287 -10.35 3.23 9.93
C TRP A 287 -11.69 3.35 10.65
N VAL A 288 -12.12 4.57 10.90
CA VAL A 288 -13.34 4.86 11.66
C VAL A 288 -14.48 5.17 10.68
N LEU A 289 -15.55 4.39 10.78
CA LEU A 289 -16.78 4.56 10.00
C LEU A 289 -17.85 5.15 10.91
N LEU A 290 -18.42 6.28 10.50
CA LEU A 290 -19.45 6.99 11.27
C LEU A 290 -20.71 7.16 10.44
N GLU A 291 -21.82 6.70 11.00
CA GLU A 291 -23.15 6.99 10.49
C GLU A 291 -23.57 8.43 10.81
N SER A 292 -24.57 8.93 10.08
CA SER A 292 -25.14 10.25 10.35
C SER A 292 -25.58 10.40 11.82
N GLY A 293 -25.19 11.50 12.44
CA GLY A 293 -25.46 11.83 13.84
C GLY A 293 -24.48 11.24 14.84
N GLN A 294 -23.58 10.33 14.45
CA GLN A 294 -22.56 9.79 15.35
C GLN A 294 -21.47 10.84 15.62
N ALA A 295 -20.94 10.83 16.84
CA ALA A 295 -19.87 11.73 17.25
C ALA A 295 -18.50 11.12 16.95
N VAL A 296 -17.59 11.92 16.40
CA VAL A 296 -16.15 11.61 16.36
C VAL A 296 -15.58 11.69 17.78
N TYR A 297 -15.87 12.80 18.45
CA TYR A 297 -15.54 13.08 19.85
C TYR A 297 -16.52 14.13 20.38
N ARG A 298 -16.60 14.23 21.71
CA ARG A 298 -17.42 15.19 22.44
C ARG A 298 -16.55 16.20 23.18
N ILE A 299 -17.14 17.35 23.49
CA ILE A 299 -16.51 18.35 24.35
C ILE A 299 -16.13 17.74 25.70
N GLY A 300 -14.92 18.06 26.17
CA GLY A 300 -14.35 17.52 27.40
C GLY A 300 -13.70 16.14 27.29
N ASP A 301 -13.84 15.44 26.16
CA ASP A 301 -13.13 14.18 25.92
C ASP A 301 -11.61 14.42 25.91
N GLU A 302 -10.83 13.39 26.27
CA GLU A 302 -9.38 13.40 26.15
C GLU A 302 -8.95 13.48 24.66
N ALA A 303 -8.00 14.36 24.35
CA ALA A 303 -7.49 14.54 22.99
C ALA A 303 -6.34 13.56 22.68
N ASP A 304 -6.66 12.27 22.55
CA ASP A 304 -5.67 11.20 22.39
C ASP A 304 -5.31 10.88 20.92
N SER A 305 -5.97 11.51 19.95
CA SER A 305 -5.87 11.17 18.52
C SER A 305 -6.16 12.34 17.61
N ILE A 306 -5.54 12.36 16.43
CA ILE A 306 -5.91 13.23 15.30
C ILE A 306 -6.81 12.42 14.36
N PHE A 307 -7.76 13.08 13.73
CA PHE A 307 -8.62 12.44 12.72
C PHE A 307 -8.48 13.15 11.39
N THR A 308 -8.42 12.38 10.32
CA THR A 308 -8.38 12.87 8.95
C THR A 308 -9.62 12.42 8.21
N VAL A 309 -10.33 13.36 7.58
CA VAL A 309 -11.54 13.06 6.82
C VAL A 309 -11.19 12.50 5.45
N LEU A 310 -11.38 11.20 5.27
CA LEU A 310 -11.16 10.51 3.99
C LEU A 310 -12.35 10.71 3.05
N SER A 311 -13.57 10.63 3.60
CA SER A 311 -14.81 10.88 2.89
C SER A 311 -15.92 11.25 3.88
N GLY A 312 -16.96 11.94 3.40
CA GLY A 312 -18.10 12.34 4.23
C GLY A 312 -18.15 13.84 4.52
N ARG A 313 -18.89 14.20 5.57
CA ARG A 313 -19.04 15.57 6.08
C ARG A 313 -19.30 15.53 7.58
N LEU A 314 -18.62 16.41 8.30
CA LEU A 314 -18.71 16.52 9.76
C LEU A 314 -18.94 17.99 10.14
N ARG A 315 -19.44 18.23 11.35
CA ARG A 315 -19.63 19.57 11.90
C ARG A 315 -19.14 19.63 13.33
N SER A 316 -18.37 20.66 13.65
CA SER A 316 -18.08 21.05 15.03
C SER A 316 -19.24 21.87 15.59
N VAL A 317 -19.68 21.53 16.79
CA VAL A 317 -20.78 22.17 17.50
C VAL A 317 -20.32 22.54 18.92
N ASP A 318 -20.62 23.77 19.33
CA ASP A 318 -20.57 24.23 20.72
C ASP A 318 -21.90 24.88 21.08
N ASN A 319 -22.48 24.53 22.22
CA ASN A 319 -23.75 25.09 22.71
C ASN A 319 -24.89 25.13 21.66
N LYS A 320 -25.00 24.08 20.83
CA LYS A 320 -25.96 23.93 19.70
C LYS A 320 -25.72 24.87 18.51
N VAL A 321 -24.64 25.64 18.52
CA VAL A 321 -24.20 26.47 17.40
C VAL A 321 -23.14 25.70 16.60
N VAL A 322 -23.30 25.65 15.29
CA VAL A 322 -22.28 25.09 14.38
C VAL A 322 -21.14 26.09 14.27
N ILE A 323 -19.94 25.69 14.68
CA ILE A 323 -18.73 26.53 14.59
C ILE A 323 -18.09 26.35 13.21
N GLU A 324 -17.96 25.09 12.78
CA GLU A 324 -17.16 24.73 11.61
C GLU A 324 -17.72 23.47 10.94
N GLU A 325 -17.55 23.39 9.62
CA GLU A 325 -17.85 22.18 8.84
C GLU A 325 -16.56 21.61 8.28
N PHE A 326 -16.49 20.28 8.19
CA PHE A 326 -15.34 19.56 7.67
C PHE A 326 -15.74 18.60 6.55
N GLY A 327 -14.91 18.54 5.52
CA GLY A 327 -15.01 17.66 4.37
C GLY A 327 -13.74 16.86 4.14
N ARG A 328 -13.70 16.14 3.00
CA ARG A 328 -12.54 15.35 2.58
C ARG A 328 -11.30 16.26 2.54
N GLY A 329 -10.21 15.83 3.15
CA GLY A 329 -8.98 16.63 3.25
C GLY A 329 -8.80 17.35 4.58
N ASP A 330 -9.84 17.47 5.40
CA ASP A 330 -9.71 18.20 6.66
C ASP A 330 -9.15 17.32 7.77
N MET A 331 -8.29 17.91 8.61
CA MET A 331 -7.78 17.30 9.84
C MET A 331 -8.47 17.90 11.06
N LEU A 332 -8.83 17.04 12.01
CA LEU A 332 -9.62 17.37 13.19
C LEU A 332 -8.85 17.10 14.46
N GLY A 333 -9.05 17.97 15.44
CA GLY A 333 -8.59 17.72 16.79
C GLY A 333 -7.06 17.77 16.95
N MET A 334 -6.36 18.34 15.97
CA MET A 334 -4.91 18.47 15.98
C MET A 334 -4.42 19.43 17.06
N ILE A 335 -5.10 20.57 17.22
CA ILE A 335 -4.71 21.61 18.18
C ILE A 335 -4.72 21.05 19.60
N GLU A 336 -5.80 20.37 19.99
CA GLU A 336 -5.96 19.83 21.34
C GLU A 336 -4.92 18.74 21.64
N VAL A 337 -4.62 17.88 20.66
CA VAL A 337 -3.57 16.84 20.77
C VAL A 337 -2.19 17.50 20.95
N LEU A 338 -1.85 18.51 20.14
CA LEU A 338 -0.56 19.18 20.22
C LEU A 338 -0.40 20.00 21.51
N GLN A 339 -1.49 20.57 22.03
CA GLN A 339 -1.50 21.37 23.26
C GLN A 339 -1.67 20.52 24.53
N GLY A 340 -2.05 19.24 24.41
CA GLY A 340 -2.39 18.38 25.55
C GLY A 340 -3.62 18.88 26.32
N THR A 341 -4.61 19.43 25.62
CA THR A 341 -5.85 19.97 26.24
C THR A 341 -7.06 19.11 25.88
N PRO A 342 -8.13 19.07 26.70
CA PRO A 342 -9.37 18.37 26.35
C PRO A 342 -10.04 18.95 25.11
N ARG A 343 -10.91 18.16 24.45
CA ARG A 343 -11.72 18.60 23.30
C ARG A 343 -12.55 19.83 23.65
N LYS A 344 -12.39 20.89 22.86
CA LYS A 344 -13.13 22.16 23.06
C LYS A 344 -14.54 22.15 22.47
N THR A 345 -14.81 21.26 21.53
CA THR A 345 -16.08 21.18 20.80
C THR A 345 -16.53 19.73 20.62
N THR A 346 -17.78 19.53 20.24
CA THR A 346 -18.30 18.22 19.83
C THR A 346 -18.32 18.14 18.32
N VAL A 347 -17.69 17.12 17.72
CA VAL A 347 -17.74 16.91 16.27
C VAL A 347 -18.65 15.75 15.93
N LEU A 348 -19.63 16.00 15.06
CA LEU A 348 -20.66 15.06 14.64
C LEU A 348 -20.60 14.82 13.14
N ALA A 349 -20.86 13.59 12.71
CA ALA A 349 -21.06 13.25 11.32
C ALA A 349 -22.43 13.72 10.83
N THR A 350 -22.49 14.48 9.75
CA THR A 350 -23.76 14.90 9.13
C THR A 350 -24.29 13.90 8.11
N ARG A 351 -23.43 12.98 7.69
CA ARG A 351 -23.71 11.85 6.80
C ARG A 351 -22.70 10.76 7.06
N PHE A 352 -22.87 9.61 6.39
CA PHE A 352 -21.86 8.56 6.41
C PHE A 352 -20.47 9.13 6.10
N SER A 353 -19.55 8.96 7.05
CA SER A 353 -18.22 9.56 7.02
C SER A 353 -17.18 8.53 7.38
N GLN A 354 -16.04 8.62 6.70
CA GLN A 354 -14.91 7.73 6.87
C GLN A 354 -13.71 8.55 7.30
N LEU A 355 -13.07 8.13 8.38
CA LEU A 355 -11.96 8.83 8.98
C LEU A 355 -10.76 7.89 9.14
N ALA A 356 -9.56 8.43 8.95
CA ALA A 356 -8.36 7.83 9.52
C ALA A 356 -8.15 8.43 10.92
N ARG A 357 -8.03 7.58 11.94
CA ARG A 357 -7.67 7.97 13.30
C ARG A 357 -6.20 7.66 13.52
N ILE A 358 -5.42 8.70 13.84
CA ILE A 358 -4.01 8.66 14.14
C ILE A 358 -3.84 8.86 15.65
N PRO A 359 -3.56 7.81 16.44
CA PRO A 359 -3.30 7.97 17.87
C PRO A 359 -2.09 8.87 18.14
N GLU A 360 -2.11 9.63 19.24
CA GLU A 360 -0.98 10.48 19.65
C GLU A 360 0.32 9.66 19.79
N GLY A 361 0.23 8.46 20.34
CA GLY A 361 1.36 7.53 20.45
C GLY A 361 1.97 7.16 19.09
N LEU A 362 1.14 7.02 18.06
CA LEU A 362 1.59 6.80 16.69
C LEU A 362 2.22 8.07 16.11
N LEU A 363 1.58 9.22 16.30
CA LEU A 363 2.12 10.50 15.84
C LEU A 363 3.52 10.76 16.42
N ASN A 364 3.71 10.52 17.72
CA ASN A 364 4.99 10.68 18.39
C ASN A 364 6.03 9.67 17.85
N PHE A 365 5.63 8.43 17.56
CA PHE A 365 6.49 7.45 16.89
C PHE A 365 6.94 7.93 15.52
N VAL A 366 6.01 8.44 14.69
CA VAL A 366 6.34 8.97 13.36
C VAL A 366 7.29 10.16 13.46
N LYS A 367 7.04 11.13 14.35
CA LYS A 367 7.91 12.29 14.57
C LYS A 367 9.33 11.91 15.00
N MET A 368 9.49 10.85 15.80
CA MET A 368 10.81 10.36 16.19
C MET A 368 11.57 9.73 15.03
N GLN A 369 10.88 9.07 14.10
CA GLN A 369 11.50 8.48 12.90
C GLN A 369 11.77 9.53 11.82
N PHE A 370 10.84 10.46 11.64
CA PHE A 370 10.82 11.47 10.59
C PHE A 370 10.49 12.85 11.20
N PRO A 371 11.49 13.57 11.75
CA PRO A 371 11.28 14.86 12.41
C PRO A 371 10.62 15.92 11.51
N GLN A 372 10.82 15.84 10.19
CA GLN A 372 10.25 16.75 9.20
C GLN A 372 8.71 16.76 9.21
N VAL A 373 8.07 15.67 9.64
CA VAL A 373 6.61 15.54 9.76
C VAL A 373 6.02 16.62 10.67
N SER A 374 6.76 17.05 11.70
CA SER A 374 6.28 18.12 12.60
C SER A 374 6.10 19.45 11.87
N PHE A 375 7.02 19.78 10.96
CA PHE A 375 6.97 20.98 10.16
C PHE A 375 5.83 20.90 9.13
N TYR A 376 5.67 19.75 8.47
CA TYR A 376 4.58 19.50 7.53
C TYR A 376 3.21 19.69 8.18
N ILE A 377 2.98 19.06 9.34
CA ILE A 377 1.73 19.19 10.10
C ILE A 377 1.44 20.66 10.45
N TYR A 378 2.48 21.41 10.85
CA TYR A 378 2.34 22.84 11.13
C TYR A 378 1.91 23.61 9.88
N GLN A 379 2.54 23.36 8.72
CA GLN A 379 2.16 24.01 7.46
C GLN A 379 0.71 23.70 7.06
N VAL A 380 0.29 22.43 7.16
CA VAL A 380 -1.11 22.04 6.90
C VAL A 380 -2.06 22.75 7.86
N LEU A 381 -1.70 22.86 9.15
CA LEU A 381 -2.49 23.61 10.12
C LEU A 381 -2.59 25.09 9.74
N THR A 382 -1.49 25.73 9.33
CA THR A 382 -1.54 27.13 8.89
C THR A 382 -2.35 27.35 7.61
N ALA A 383 -2.36 26.38 6.70
CA ALA A 383 -3.07 26.46 5.42
C ALA A 383 -4.58 26.20 5.57
N THR A 384 -4.95 25.27 6.45
CA THR A 384 -6.35 24.93 6.76
C THR A 384 -6.98 25.88 7.79
N CYS A 385 -6.20 26.40 8.74
CA CYS A 385 -6.66 27.44 9.64
C CYS A 385 -6.78 28.79 8.90
N LYS A 386 -8.00 29.12 8.46
CA LYS A 386 -8.47 30.51 8.32
C LYS A 386 -8.43 31.31 9.65
N LEU A 387 -7.99 30.69 10.75
CA LEU A 387 -8.22 31.09 12.13
C LEU A 387 -6.95 31.39 12.95
N LEU A 388 -5.82 31.71 12.31
CA LEU A 388 -4.65 32.20 13.05
C LEU A 388 -4.86 33.58 13.72
N PHE A 389 -6.01 34.25 13.50
CA PHE A 389 -6.33 35.54 14.12
C PHE A 389 -7.37 35.53 15.25
N ILE A 390 -7.95 34.39 15.64
CA ILE A 390 -9.01 34.38 16.69
C ILE A 390 -8.51 33.86 18.06
N TYR A 391 -7.32 33.26 18.14
CA TYR A 391 -6.81 32.69 19.40
C TYR A 391 -5.39 33.16 19.79
N CYS A 392 -5.06 34.43 19.52
CA CYS A 392 -4.00 35.12 20.28
C CYS A 392 -4.69 36.07 21.27
N PRO A 393 -4.42 35.99 22.58
CA PRO A 393 -5.01 36.87 23.59
C PRO A 393 -4.60 38.34 23.42
#